data_AF-A0A2J8SH36-F1
#
_entry.id   AF-A0A2J8SH36-F1
#
_cell.length_a   1.000
_cell.length_b   1.000
_cell.length_c   1.000
_cell.angle_alpha   90.00
_cell.angle_beta   90.00
_cell.angle_gamma   90.00
#
_symmetry.space_group_name_H-M   'P 1'
#
loop_
_entity.id
_entity.type
_entity.pdbx_description
1 polymer ?
#
loop_
_entity_poly.entity_id
_entity_poly.type
_entity_poly.pdbx_seq_one_letter_code
_entity_poly.pdbx_strand_id
1 'polypeptide(L)'
;MRGTPGDSAGGGKAVYQSITVTVITCKYPEALEQGRGDPIYLGIQNPEMCLYCEKVGGQPTLQLKEQKIMDLYGQPEPVKPFLFYRVKTGRTSTLESVAFPDWFIASSKRDQPIILTSELGKSYNTAFELNIND
;
A
#
# COMPACT_ATOMS: atom_id res chain seq x y z
N MET A 1 -52.98 -2.72 -29.51
CA MET A 1 -51.50 -2.85 -29.52
C MET A 1 -50.98 -2.06 -28.32
N ARG A 2 -50.54 -2.72 -27.24
CA ARG A 2 -49.89 -2.06 -26.10
C ARG A 2 -48.38 -2.16 -26.32
N GLY A 3 -47.69 -1.03 -26.36
CA GLY A 3 -46.25 -0.96 -26.56
C GLY A 3 -45.49 -1.56 -25.37
N THR A 4 -44.42 -2.27 -25.68
CA THR A 4 -43.40 -2.72 -24.72
C THR A 4 -42.40 -1.60 -24.47
N PRO A 5 -41.99 -1.33 -23.22
CA PRO A 5 -40.79 -0.54 -22.97
C PRO A 5 -39.56 -1.42 -23.18
N GLY A 6 -38.83 -1.17 -24.28
CA GLY A 6 -37.38 -1.30 -24.27
C GLY A 6 -36.80 -0.02 -23.65
N ASP A 7 -35.83 -0.13 -22.75
CA ASP A 7 -34.42 -0.09 -23.16
C ASP A 7 -33.47 0.08 -21.97
N SER A 8 -32.31 -0.56 -22.13
CA SER A 8 -31.00 -0.08 -21.69
C SER A 8 -30.70 -0.03 -20.19
N ALA A 9 -30.45 -1.21 -19.61
CA ALA A 9 -29.43 -1.31 -18.56
C ALA A 9 -28.06 -1.10 -19.22
N GLY A 10 -27.68 0.17 -19.37
CA GLY A 10 -26.33 0.58 -19.76
C GLY A 10 -25.35 0.09 -18.69
N GLY A 11 -24.83 -1.11 -18.86
CA GLY A 11 -23.70 -1.64 -18.10
C GLY A 11 -22.44 -0.88 -18.49
N GLY A 12 -22.28 0.34 -17.99
CA GLY A 12 -21.02 1.05 -18.04
C GLY A 12 -19.98 0.21 -17.30
N LYS A 13 -19.03 -0.38 -18.03
CA LYS A 13 -17.84 -0.96 -17.40
C LYS A 13 -17.14 0.15 -16.65
N ALA A 14 -16.98 0.01 -15.33
CA ALA A 14 -16.10 0.88 -14.57
C ALA A 14 -14.70 0.81 -15.20
N VAL A 15 -14.18 1.97 -15.60
CA VAL A 15 -12.81 2.12 -16.08
C VAL A 15 -11.94 2.41 -14.87
N TYR A 16 -11.14 1.45 -14.45
CA TYR A 16 -10.18 1.65 -13.36
C TYR A 16 -8.87 2.17 -13.92
N GLN A 17 -8.45 3.33 -13.44
CA GLN A 17 -7.12 3.86 -13.71
C GLN A 17 -6.15 3.32 -12.66
N SER A 18 -5.06 2.71 -13.11
CA SER A 18 -3.97 2.32 -12.21
C SER A 18 -3.23 3.57 -11.73
N ILE A 19 -2.76 3.54 -10.49
CA ILE A 19 -1.92 4.59 -9.92
C ILE A 19 -0.44 4.22 -10.11
N THR A 20 0.39 5.22 -10.41
CA THR A 20 1.85 5.02 -10.42
C THR A 20 2.38 5.12 -9.00
N VAL A 21 3.09 4.09 -8.58
CA VAL A 21 3.72 3.98 -7.26
C VAL A 21 5.21 4.30 -7.39
N THR A 22 5.76 5.01 -6.42
CA THR A 22 7.20 5.28 -6.27
C THR A 22 7.70 4.54 -5.04
N VAL A 23 8.86 3.90 -5.17
CA VAL A 23 9.51 3.14 -4.10
C VAL A 23 10.94 3.64 -3.96
N ILE A 24 11.39 3.82 -2.72
CA ILE A 24 12.79 4.11 -2.43
C ILE A 24 13.22 3.37 -1.16
N THR A 25 14.38 2.72 -1.21
CA THR A 25 14.94 2.02 -0.06
C THR A 25 15.39 3.03 1.00
N CYS A 26 15.15 2.71 2.27
CA CYS A 26 15.60 3.51 3.39
C CYS A 26 17.14 3.58 3.40
N LYS A 27 17.68 4.76 3.71
CA LYS A 27 19.13 5.00 3.74
C LYS A 27 19.86 4.31 4.90
N TYR A 28 19.14 4.04 6.00
CA TYR A 28 19.72 3.51 7.25
C TYR A 28 19.03 2.22 7.70
N PRO A 29 19.07 1.13 6.90
CA PRO A 29 18.44 -0.14 7.26
C PRO A 29 19.01 -0.74 8.56
N GLU A 30 20.26 -0.43 8.91
CA GLU A 30 20.94 -0.86 10.14
C GLU A 30 20.31 -0.30 11.43
N ALA A 31 19.58 0.81 11.33
CA ALA A 31 18.86 1.40 12.46
C ALA A 31 17.47 0.75 12.71
N LEU A 32 17.12 -0.26 11.90
CA LEU A 32 15.84 -0.96 11.92
C LEU A 32 16.01 -2.44 12.30
N GLU A 33 14.90 -3.15 12.47
CA GLU A 33 14.92 -4.57 12.83
C GLU A 33 15.44 -5.41 11.65
N GLN A 34 16.45 -6.23 11.91
CA GLN A 34 17.11 -7.03 10.88
C GLN A 34 16.32 -8.32 10.60
N GLY A 35 16.43 -8.82 9.36
CA GLY A 35 15.79 -10.08 8.96
C GLY A 35 14.30 -9.98 8.62
N ARG A 36 13.70 -8.78 8.63
CA ARG A 36 12.28 -8.56 8.24
C ARG A 36 12.06 -8.20 6.77
N GLY A 37 13.12 -8.05 5.99
CA GLY A 37 13.08 -7.61 4.59
C GLY A 37 13.64 -6.20 4.39
N ASP A 38 13.57 -5.70 3.17
CA ASP A 38 14.15 -4.40 2.80
C ASP A 38 13.23 -3.26 3.27
N PRO A 39 13.68 -2.33 4.13
CA PRO A 39 12.86 -1.20 4.54
C PRO A 39 12.74 -0.18 3.40
N ILE A 40 11.52 0.11 2.98
CA ILE A 40 11.21 1.00 1.86
C ILE A 40 10.22 2.08 2.28
N TYR A 41 10.37 3.28 1.70
CA TYR A 41 9.30 4.26 1.61
C TYR A 41 8.48 4.00 0.36
N LEU A 42 7.16 4.20 0.48
CA LEU A 42 6.19 3.89 -0.57
C LEU A 42 5.27 5.09 -0.79
N GLY A 43 5.21 5.59 -2.02
CA GLY A 43 4.39 6.75 -2.38
C GLY A 43 3.69 6.59 -3.72
N ILE A 44 2.86 7.55 -4.07
CA ILE A 44 2.12 7.63 -5.33
C ILE A 44 2.43 8.93 -6.04
N GLN A 45 2.23 8.94 -7.36
CA GLN A 45 2.43 10.13 -8.19
C GLN A 45 1.08 10.67 -8.67
N ASN A 46 1.00 12.00 -8.85
CA ASN A 46 -0.15 12.71 -9.41
C ASN A 46 -1.48 12.48 -8.64
N PRO A 47 -1.61 12.99 -7.40
CA PRO A 47 -0.67 13.88 -6.71
C PRO A 47 0.43 13.13 -5.95
N GLU A 48 1.52 13.83 -5.62
CA GLU A 48 2.61 13.26 -4.84
C GLU A 48 2.19 13.08 -3.37
N MET A 49 2.09 11.83 -2.92
CA MET A 49 1.72 11.47 -1.56
C MET A 49 2.48 10.21 -1.12
N CYS A 50 2.66 10.03 0.20
CA CYS A 50 3.28 8.82 0.76
C CYS A 50 2.30 8.04 1.63
N LEU A 51 2.44 6.72 1.63
CA LEU A 51 1.71 5.83 2.53
C LEU A 51 2.22 5.98 3.96
N TYR A 52 1.29 6.09 4.89
CA TYR A 52 1.54 6.36 6.30
C TYR A 52 0.70 5.44 7.17
N CYS A 53 1.33 4.87 8.19
CA CYS A 53 0.64 4.09 9.21
C CYS A 53 0.27 5.00 10.39
N GLU A 54 -1.02 5.10 10.69
CA GLU A 54 -1.53 5.93 11.79
C GLU A 54 -2.30 5.06 12.79
N LYS A 55 -2.07 5.25 14.09
CA LYS A 55 -2.89 4.60 15.13
C LYS A 55 -4.15 5.42 15.38
N VAL A 56 -5.29 4.92 14.94
CA VAL A 56 -6.60 5.54 15.16
C VAL A 56 -7.49 4.58 15.93
N GLY A 57 -8.08 5.02 17.04
CA GLY A 57 -9.00 4.18 17.83
C GLY A 57 -8.38 2.89 18.38
N GLY A 58 -7.05 2.86 18.57
CA GLY A 58 -6.33 1.72 19.15
C GLY A 58 -5.74 0.74 18.14
N GLN A 59 -6.12 0.82 16.86
CA GLN A 59 -5.59 -0.02 15.78
C GLN A 59 -4.83 0.82 14.74
N PRO A 60 -3.80 0.25 14.09
CA PRO A 60 -3.13 0.92 12.99
C PRO A 60 -4.00 0.92 11.73
N THR A 61 -3.95 2.03 11.00
CA THR A 61 -4.67 2.25 9.75
C THR A 61 -3.70 2.76 8.69
N LEU A 62 -3.99 2.46 7.43
CA LEU A 62 -3.23 2.97 6.30
C LEU A 62 -3.84 4.28 5.81
N GLN A 63 -3.01 5.31 5.66
CA GLN A 63 -3.41 6.63 5.18
C GLN A 63 -2.49 7.07 4.05
N LEU A 64 -2.97 8.01 3.23
CA LEU A 64 -2.14 8.82 2.35
C LEU A 64 -1.91 10.18 3.03
N LYS A 65 -0.66 10.63 3.08
CA LYS A 65 -0.30 11.98 3.54
C LYS A 65 0.35 12.73 2.39
N GLU A 66 0.01 14.03 2.28
CA GLU A 66 0.72 14.97 1.41
C GLU A 66 2.16 15.10 1.89
N GLN A 67 3.04 14.32 1.26
CA GLN A 67 4.41 14.12 1.68
C GLN A 67 5.22 13.69 0.47
N LYS A 68 6.32 14.41 0.20
CA LYS A 68 7.26 14.03 -0.84
C LYS A 68 8.14 12.89 -0.38
N ILE A 69 8.35 11.92 -1.25
CA ILE A 69 9.12 10.72 -0.90
C ILE A 69 10.61 11.05 -0.69
N MET A 70 11.13 12.03 -1.43
CA MET A 70 12.52 12.47 -1.31
C MET A 70 12.79 13.23 0.00
N ASP A 71 11.78 13.89 0.56
CA ASP A 71 11.91 14.55 1.87
C ASP A 71 12.01 13.52 3.00
N LEU A 72 11.36 12.36 2.87
CA LEU A 72 11.48 11.22 3.78
C LEU A 72 12.85 10.54 3.65
N TYR A 73 13.31 10.34 2.42
CA TYR A 73 14.64 9.78 2.14
C TYR A 73 15.77 10.67 2.66
N GLY A 74 15.59 12.00 2.58
CA GLY A 74 16.55 12.99 3.04
C GLY A 74 16.66 13.14 4.56
N GLN A 75 15.76 12.53 5.35
CA GLN A 75 15.82 12.62 6.81
C GLN A 75 17.11 11.99 7.36
N PRO A 76 17.65 12.51 8.48
CA PRO A 76 18.84 11.97 9.11
C PRO A 76 18.59 10.61 9.79
N GLU A 77 17.33 10.28 10.08
CA GLU A 77 16.91 9.03 10.71
C GLU A 77 15.67 8.44 9.99
N PRO A 78 15.45 7.11 10.07
CA PRO A 78 14.27 6.47 9.49
C PRO A 78 12.94 7.00 10.06
N VAL A 79 12.03 7.47 9.20
CA VAL A 79 10.69 7.91 9.60
C VAL A 79 9.73 6.70 9.64
N LYS A 80 9.81 5.94 10.74
CA LYS A 80 9.16 4.62 10.89
C LYS A 80 7.70 4.52 10.43
N PRO A 81 6.79 5.48 10.72
CA PRO A 81 5.40 5.39 10.26
C PRO A 81 5.19 5.36 8.74
N PHE A 82 6.16 5.83 7.96
CA PHE A 82 6.14 5.81 6.49
C PHE A 82 6.89 4.62 5.88
N LEU A 83 7.51 3.78 6.71
CA LEU A 83 8.34 2.68 6.27
C LEU A 83 7.59 1.36 6.30
N PHE A 84 7.90 0.54 5.30
CA PHE A 84 7.43 -0.83 5.21
C PHE A 84 8.61 -1.77 4.95
N TYR A 85 8.66 -2.91 5.62
CA TYR A 85 9.56 -3.99 5.21
C TYR A 85 8.97 -4.72 4.01
N ARG A 86 9.75 -4.80 2.94
CA ARG A 86 9.42 -5.57 1.74
C ARG A 86 10.11 -6.92 1.80
N VAL A 87 9.32 -7.99 1.80
CA VAL A 87 9.84 -9.36 1.63
C VAL A 87 9.41 -9.88 0.28
N LYS A 88 10.37 -10.21 -0.59
CA LYS A 88 10.11 -10.81 -1.91
C LYS A 88 10.04 -12.32 -1.80
N THR A 89 8.95 -12.91 -2.30
CA THR A 89 8.76 -14.37 -2.39
C THR A 89 8.35 -14.73 -3.81
N GLY A 90 9.31 -15.19 -4.62
CA GLY A 90 9.08 -15.43 -6.05
C GLY A 90 8.74 -14.12 -6.78
N ARG A 91 7.53 -14.04 -7.33
CA ARG A 91 7.04 -12.88 -8.09
C ARG A 91 6.37 -11.80 -7.23
N THR A 92 6.03 -12.13 -5.98
CA THR A 92 5.24 -11.25 -5.13
C THR A 92 6.09 -10.68 -4.00
N SER A 93 5.59 -9.62 -3.38
CA SER A 93 6.13 -9.04 -2.17
C SER A 93 5.05 -8.87 -1.12
N THR A 94 5.39 -9.10 0.14
CA THR A 94 4.62 -8.60 1.29
C THR A 94 5.18 -7.26 1.73
N LEU A 95 4.34 -6.43 2.33
CA LEU A 95 4.69 -5.08 2.79
C LEU A 95 4.22 -4.92 4.23
N GLU A 96 5.13 -5.12 5.17
CA GLU A 96 4.86 -5.06 6.61
C GLU A 96 5.16 -3.65 7.15
N SER A 97 4.32 -3.09 8.02
CA SER A 97 4.57 -1.81 8.67
C SER A 97 5.78 -1.89 9.61
N VAL A 98 6.72 -0.94 9.47
CA VAL A 98 7.84 -0.81 10.43
C VAL A 98 7.37 -0.26 11.77
N ALA A 99 6.36 0.61 11.78
CA ALA A 99 5.83 1.21 13.01
C ALA A 99 4.89 0.28 13.78
N PHE A 100 4.29 -0.70 13.10
CA PHE A 100 3.33 -1.64 13.68
C PHE A 100 3.67 -3.07 13.23
N PRO A 101 4.59 -3.76 13.93
CA PRO A 101 4.96 -5.13 13.58
C PRO A 101 3.76 -6.07 13.47
N ASP A 102 3.86 -7.01 12.54
CA ASP A 102 2.86 -8.00 12.14
C ASP A 102 1.61 -7.40 11.47
N TRP A 103 1.63 -6.12 11.10
CA TRP A 103 0.58 -5.49 10.27
C TRP A 103 1.06 -5.27 8.85
N PHE A 104 0.31 -5.81 7.90
CA PHE A 104 0.67 -5.82 6.48
C PHE A 104 -0.30 -4.97 5.67
N ILE A 105 0.21 -4.32 4.63
CA ILE A 105 -0.65 -3.78 3.58
C ILE A 105 -1.44 -4.94 2.98
N ALA A 106 -2.74 -4.73 2.80
CA ALA A 106 -3.64 -5.75 2.30
C ALA A 106 -4.73 -5.18 1.39
N SER A 107 -5.15 -6.00 0.43
CA SER A 107 -6.39 -5.80 -0.33
C SER A 107 -7.43 -6.84 0.08
N SER A 108 -8.70 -6.58 -0.25
CA SER A 108 -9.81 -7.50 0.04
C SER A 108 -10.67 -7.73 -1.20
N LYS A 109 -11.95 -7.32 -1.15
CA LYS A 109 -12.89 -7.41 -2.27
C LYS A 109 -12.66 -6.24 -3.23
N ARG A 110 -13.22 -6.35 -4.44
CA ARG A 110 -13.22 -5.27 -5.43
C ARG A 110 -13.83 -3.99 -4.82
N ASP A 111 -13.30 -2.84 -5.23
CA ASP A 111 -13.76 -1.51 -4.83
C ASP A 111 -13.63 -1.21 -3.33
N GLN A 112 -12.84 -2.02 -2.61
CA GLN A 112 -12.51 -1.76 -1.21
C GLN A 112 -11.15 -1.05 -1.11
N PRO A 113 -10.97 -0.18 -0.09
CA PRO A 113 -9.69 0.43 0.18
C PRO A 113 -8.58 -0.61 0.42
N ILE A 114 -7.35 -0.21 0.12
CA ILE A 114 -6.16 -0.88 0.65
C ILE A 114 -6.03 -0.54 2.14
N ILE A 115 -5.78 -1.54 2.97
CA ILE A 115 -5.79 -1.40 4.44
C ILE A 115 -4.50 -1.97 5.05
N LEU A 116 -4.37 -1.82 6.37
CA LEU A 116 -3.48 -2.68 7.17
C LEU A 116 -4.29 -3.84 7.78
N THR A 117 -3.69 -5.01 7.86
CA THR A 117 -4.26 -6.17 8.56
C THR A 117 -3.18 -6.96 9.30
N SER A 118 -3.52 -7.53 10.45
CA SER A 118 -2.72 -8.54 11.13
C SER A 118 -3.21 -9.97 10.85
N GLU A 119 -4.20 -10.14 9.98
CA GLU A 119 -4.81 -11.43 9.67
C GLU A 119 -4.26 -12.03 8.36
N LEU A 120 -3.17 -12.80 8.46
CA LEU A 120 -2.58 -13.49 7.32
C LEU A 120 -3.36 -14.75 6.93
N GLY A 121 -3.43 -15.05 5.62
CA GLY A 121 -3.98 -16.31 5.09
C GLY A 121 -5.51 -16.46 5.17
N LYS A 122 -6.23 -15.39 5.49
CA LYS A 122 -7.70 -15.36 5.55
C LYS A 122 -8.31 -14.73 4.28
N SER A 123 -9.26 -13.80 4.45
CA SER A 123 -9.98 -13.10 3.37
C SER A 123 -9.20 -11.95 2.73
N TYR A 124 -7.96 -11.69 3.17
CA TYR A 124 -7.11 -10.60 2.70
C TYR A 124 -5.97 -11.10 1.83
N ASN A 125 -5.65 -10.37 0.77
CA ASN A 125 -4.46 -10.60 -0.04
C ASN A 125 -3.33 -9.67 0.43
N THR A 126 -2.20 -10.25 0.83
CA THR A 126 -1.01 -9.52 1.29
C THR A 126 0.20 -9.69 0.38
N ALA A 127 0.12 -10.57 -0.62
CA ALA A 127 1.16 -10.81 -1.61
C ALA A 127 0.85 -10.01 -2.89
N PHE A 128 1.66 -8.99 -3.18
CA PHE A 128 1.49 -8.09 -4.32
C PHE A 128 2.57 -8.31 -5.37
N GLU A 129 2.21 -8.37 -6.65
CA GLU A 129 3.20 -8.17 -7.72
C GLU A 129 3.54 -6.68 -7.81
N LEU A 130 4.77 -6.32 -7.44
CA LEU A 130 5.28 -4.95 -7.54
C LEU A 130 6.11 -4.83 -8.82
N ASN A 131 5.52 -4.22 -9.85
CA ASN A 131 6.18 -3.96 -11.13
C ASN A 131 7.07 -2.71 -11.03
N ILE A 132 8.11 -2.81 -10.20
CA ILE A 132 9.14 -1.78 -10.03
C ILE A 132 10.47 -2.32 -10.52
N ASN A 133 11.28 -1.47 -11.14
CA ASN A 133 12.65 -1.84 -11.50
C ASN A 133 13.46 -1.84 -10.19
N ASP A 134 13.86 -3.04 -9.77
CA ASP A 134 14.68 -3.25 -8.58
C ASP A 134 16.17 -2.95 -8.83
#